data_AF-A0A8H2XGW5-F1
#
_entry.id   AF-A0A8H2XGW5-F1
#
_cell.length_a   1.000
_cell.length_b   1.000
_cell.length_c   1.000
_cell.angle_alpha   90.00
_cell.angle_beta   90.00
_cell.angle_gamma   90.00
#
_symmetry.space_group_name_H-M   'P 1'
#
loop_
_entity.id
_entity.type
_entity.pdbx_description
1 polymer ?
#
loop_
_entity_poly.entity_id
_entity_poly.type
_entity_poly.pdbx_seq_one_letter_code
_entity_poly.pdbx_strand_id
1 'polypeptide(L)'
;MIESNITSKYTWSPALYNKSAPFVYSDKNTKPLFELLSARPGERIADMGCGTGELTLRLQKLVGEEGLILGVDASESMLKIAEENGIKNLLCCDIQMLEMPGKFEDLIGTFDAVFTNSTLQWCKQDPHGPVKSAKCLLKPGGRFVGEFPGYMTGIGTRCAFSQVLKKRGINPPDPWFLPQPAEYAKASILEAEGFEVEYITLDPRVCLLSGPMIDFLRAIYRIAFLKDMGDEEAEQILQEVADILSKKAQEGAQTIKSAVATPLVPDFSAKDYSTFFLAGALCCTITHGAMTPIDVVKTRIQVDPALAKHSLLSGGRKIVAAEGPRGLLTGFGPTAVGYLVQGGAKFAGYEFWKKKFVELAGSREEAVKHRTAIYLVGASVAEFFADILLTPLEATRIRLVSDRTYATGLVTGFTRMAREGGVAELYAGFLPILCKQIPYAIGQFTVNEWCHEVIFRSMSEDQKKSLSGPAKFSISLGSGVIAGFAAAILSHPADTLLSQINKGHGPKGSMASRLIALGKQAGFRGLFAGLGPRMIMTAGLVSGQFLIYGAIKDALNARPGVEIHKEEN
;
A
#
# COMPACT_ATOMS: atom_id res chain seq x y z
N MET A 1 11.68 5.95 -60.86
CA MET A 1 11.06 7.28 -61.05
C MET A 1 11.43 8.10 -59.84
N ILE A 2 12.11 9.22 -60.09
CA ILE A 2 12.67 10.12 -59.07
C ILE A 2 11.47 10.79 -58.39
N GLU A 3 11.21 10.44 -57.12
CA GLU A 3 10.26 11.19 -56.32
C GLU A 3 10.82 12.60 -56.12
N SER A 4 10.04 13.55 -56.62
CA SER A 4 10.27 14.99 -56.58
C SER A 4 10.67 15.48 -55.19
N ASN A 5 11.67 16.37 -55.13
CA ASN A 5 11.99 17.24 -54.00
C ASN A 5 10.72 17.92 -53.46
N ILE A 6 10.08 17.32 -52.44
CA ILE A 6 9.15 18.02 -51.56
C ILE A 6 10.03 18.70 -50.51
N THR A 7 10.41 19.94 -50.75
CA THR A 7 10.96 20.80 -49.70
C THR A 7 9.90 20.91 -48.59
N SER A 8 10.23 20.45 -47.39
CA SER A 8 9.35 20.52 -46.21
C SER A 8 8.86 21.96 -46.01
N LYS A 9 7.56 22.14 -45.80
CA LYS A 9 6.97 23.49 -45.65
C LYS A 9 7.25 24.15 -44.30
N TYR A 10 7.68 23.36 -43.32
CA TYR A 10 7.96 23.81 -41.96
C TYR A 10 9.30 23.27 -41.47
N THR A 11 10.08 24.11 -40.78
CA THR A 11 11.37 23.77 -40.17
C THR A 11 11.37 24.13 -38.68
N TRP A 12 12.41 23.70 -37.96
CA TRP A 12 12.56 23.96 -36.52
C TRP A 12 12.53 25.45 -36.20
N SER A 13 11.82 25.79 -35.13
CA SER A 13 11.84 27.12 -34.50
C SER A 13 12.64 27.06 -33.20
N PRO A 14 13.90 27.53 -33.18
CA PRO A 14 14.74 27.49 -31.98
C PRO A 14 14.11 28.23 -30.79
N ALA A 15 13.51 29.39 -31.04
CA ALA A 15 12.87 30.20 -29.99
C ALA A 15 11.71 29.45 -29.33
N LEU A 16 10.89 28.76 -30.12
CA LEU A 16 9.76 28.00 -29.60
C LEU A 16 10.22 26.71 -28.89
N TYR A 17 11.25 26.05 -29.43
CA TYR A 17 11.88 24.89 -28.79
C TYR A 17 12.43 25.27 -27.40
N ASN A 18 13.22 26.35 -27.30
CA ASN A 18 13.80 26.77 -26.03
C ASN A 18 12.75 27.18 -25.00
N LYS A 19 11.66 27.81 -25.42
CA LYS A 19 10.54 28.19 -24.54
C LYS A 19 9.77 26.97 -24.03
N SER A 20 9.48 26.00 -24.91
CA SER A 20 8.48 24.96 -24.66
C SER A 20 9.06 23.60 -24.27
N ALA A 21 10.34 23.36 -24.53
CA ALA A 21 11.02 22.09 -24.22
C ALA A 21 12.25 22.23 -23.29
N PRO A 22 12.29 23.14 -22.29
CA PRO A 22 13.47 23.32 -21.43
C PRO A 22 13.81 22.09 -20.58
N PHE A 23 12.86 21.18 -20.41
CA PHE A 23 13.08 19.93 -19.71
C PHE A 23 14.12 19.04 -20.42
N VAL A 24 14.32 19.20 -21.74
CA VAL A 24 15.28 18.40 -22.54
C VAL A 24 16.72 18.64 -22.10
N TYR A 25 17.06 19.87 -21.70
CA TYR A 25 18.41 20.25 -21.28
C TYR A 25 18.52 20.63 -19.80
N SER A 26 17.45 20.42 -19.01
CA SER A 26 17.45 20.72 -17.58
C SER A 26 18.43 19.86 -16.79
N ASP A 27 19.06 20.43 -15.76
CA ASP A 27 19.99 19.69 -14.88
C ASP A 27 19.33 18.47 -14.25
N LYS A 28 18.07 18.60 -13.81
CA LYS A 28 17.31 17.50 -13.19
C LYS A 28 17.24 16.27 -14.09
N ASN A 29 16.98 16.47 -15.39
CA ASN A 29 16.76 15.37 -16.32
C ASN A 29 18.06 14.86 -16.93
N THR A 30 19.05 15.72 -17.09
CA THR A 30 20.31 15.38 -17.78
C THR A 30 21.41 14.90 -16.83
N LYS A 31 21.26 15.11 -15.52
CA LYS A 31 22.27 14.69 -14.53
C LYS A 31 22.68 13.21 -14.64
N PRO A 32 21.76 12.23 -14.69
CA PRO A 32 22.15 10.81 -14.81
C PRO A 32 22.94 10.54 -16.10
N LEU A 33 22.56 11.18 -17.21
CA LEU A 33 23.24 11.04 -18.48
C LEU A 33 24.67 11.61 -18.42
N PHE A 34 24.88 12.76 -17.78
CA PHE A 34 26.21 13.34 -17.57
C PHE A 34 27.07 12.50 -16.62
N GLU A 35 26.46 11.87 -15.60
CA GLU A 35 27.16 10.94 -14.70
C GLU A 35 27.63 9.68 -15.46
N LEU A 36 26.79 9.12 -16.34
CA LEU A 36 27.19 8.02 -17.23
C LEU A 36 28.28 8.44 -18.22
N LEU A 37 28.18 9.64 -18.79
CA LEU A 37 29.22 10.17 -19.68
C LEU A 37 30.55 10.34 -18.94
N SER A 38 30.54 10.77 -17.67
CA SER A 38 31.73 10.96 -16.85
C SER A 38 32.84 11.74 -17.58
N ALA A 39 32.45 12.83 -18.25
CA ALA A 39 33.35 13.65 -19.06
C ALA A 39 34.52 14.22 -18.21
N ARG A 40 35.72 14.24 -18.79
CA ARG A 40 36.95 14.70 -18.13
C ARG A 40 37.56 15.91 -18.88
N PRO A 41 38.31 16.78 -18.17
CA PRO A 41 39.12 17.80 -18.82
C PRO A 41 40.06 17.18 -19.88
N GLY A 42 40.19 17.84 -21.02
CA GLY A 42 41.03 17.40 -22.15
C GLY A 42 40.38 16.38 -23.10
N GLU A 43 39.19 15.84 -22.77
CA GLU A 43 38.54 14.87 -23.66
C GLU A 43 38.00 15.52 -24.95
N ARG A 44 37.97 14.71 -26.01
CA ARG A 44 37.29 15.01 -27.27
C ARG A 44 35.91 14.35 -27.26
N ILE A 45 34.84 15.14 -27.31
CA ILE A 45 33.46 14.65 -27.27
C ILE A 45 32.66 15.18 -28.47
N ALA A 46 31.99 14.29 -29.20
CA ALA A 46 31.04 14.67 -30.24
C ALA A 46 29.61 14.64 -29.68
N ASP A 47 28.85 15.71 -29.86
CA ASP A 47 27.45 15.83 -29.46
C ASP A 47 26.54 15.67 -30.69
N MET A 48 25.90 14.50 -30.81
CA MET A 48 25.06 14.13 -31.95
C MET A 48 23.60 14.55 -31.71
N GLY A 49 23.16 15.56 -32.47
CA GLY A 49 21.90 16.28 -32.30
C GLY A 49 21.99 17.34 -31.22
N CYS A 50 22.97 18.24 -31.36
CA CYS A 50 23.27 19.27 -30.38
C CYS A 50 22.16 20.33 -30.22
N GLY A 51 21.23 20.44 -31.18
CA GLY A 51 20.15 21.42 -31.16
C GLY A 51 20.67 22.84 -31.02
N THR A 52 20.11 23.58 -30.05
CA THR A 52 20.49 24.96 -29.72
C THR A 52 21.75 25.07 -28.85
N GLY A 53 22.41 23.95 -28.53
CA GLY A 53 23.75 23.91 -27.95
C GLY A 53 23.83 24.03 -26.42
N GLU A 54 22.72 23.98 -25.68
CA GLU A 54 22.71 24.16 -24.22
C GLU A 54 23.55 23.09 -23.49
N LEU A 55 23.39 21.82 -23.88
CA LEU A 55 24.17 20.71 -23.31
C LEU A 55 25.60 20.69 -23.86
N THR A 56 25.76 20.99 -25.15
CA THR A 56 27.06 21.14 -25.81
C THR A 56 27.92 22.19 -25.12
N LEU A 57 27.33 23.31 -24.68
CA LEU A 57 28.03 24.37 -23.96
C LEU A 57 28.47 23.92 -22.57
N ARG A 58 27.65 23.11 -21.89
CA ARG A 58 28.02 22.49 -20.62
C ARG A 58 29.18 21.51 -20.80
N LEU A 59 29.14 20.67 -21.83
CA LEU A 59 30.24 19.78 -22.18
C LEU A 59 31.52 20.55 -22.51
N GLN A 60 31.42 21.66 -23.27
CA GLN A 60 32.56 22.52 -23.63
C GLN A 60 33.24 23.10 -22.38
N LYS A 61 32.45 23.46 -21.37
CA LYS A 61 32.99 23.91 -20.07
C LYS A 61 33.65 22.79 -19.27
N LEU A 62 33.13 21.57 -19.35
CA LEU A 62 33.67 20.41 -18.61
C LEU A 62 35.00 19.92 -19.18
N VAL A 63 35.13 19.86 -20.51
CA VAL A 63 36.37 19.41 -21.16
C VAL A 63 37.46 20.49 -21.15
N GLY A 64 37.09 21.76 -20.99
CA GLY A 64 38.04 22.87 -20.88
C GLY A 64 38.72 23.23 -22.20
N GLU A 65 39.74 24.09 -22.14
CA GLU A 65 40.42 24.63 -23.32
C GLU A 65 41.29 23.61 -24.06
N GLU A 66 41.79 22.59 -23.35
CA GLU A 66 42.58 21.51 -23.93
C GLU A 66 41.71 20.41 -24.58
N GLY A 67 40.41 20.40 -24.27
CA GLY A 67 39.43 19.48 -24.85
C GLY A 67 38.80 19.99 -26.14
N LEU A 68 38.06 19.12 -26.83
CA LEU A 68 37.37 19.47 -28.07
C LEU A 68 35.93 18.99 -28.02
N ILE A 69 34.99 19.89 -28.26
CA ILE A 69 33.58 19.54 -28.49
C ILE A 69 33.24 19.80 -29.95
N LEU A 70 32.60 18.82 -30.59
CA LEU A 70 31.98 18.96 -31.91
C LEU A 70 30.46 18.77 -31.78
N GLY A 71 29.69 19.84 -32.01
CA GLY A 71 28.24 19.75 -32.11
C GLY A 71 27.81 19.38 -33.53
N VAL A 72 26.98 18.35 -33.69
CA VAL A 72 26.41 17.94 -34.97
C VAL A 72 24.90 18.06 -34.89
N ASP A 73 24.27 18.67 -35.89
CA ASP A 73 22.81 18.71 -36.02
C ASP A 73 22.40 18.77 -37.49
N ALA A 74 21.21 18.29 -37.83
CA ALA A 74 20.71 18.35 -39.21
C ALA A 74 20.07 19.72 -39.53
N SER A 75 19.81 20.55 -38.51
CA SER A 75 19.10 21.83 -38.66
C SER A 75 20.05 23.03 -38.60
N GLU A 76 20.23 23.70 -39.74
CA GLU A 76 20.99 24.96 -39.82
C GLU A 76 20.45 26.04 -38.86
N SER A 77 19.12 26.12 -38.68
CA SER A 77 18.51 27.11 -37.80
C SER A 77 18.83 26.85 -36.33
N MET A 78 18.96 25.59 -35.90
CA MET A 78 19.39 25.24 -34.55
C MET A 78 20.88 25.55 -34.36
N LEU A 79 21.72 25.16 -35.33
CA LEU A 79 23.17 25.38 -35.28
C LEU A 79 23.54 26.86 -35.22
N LYS A 80 22.79 27.73 -35.91
CA LYS A 80 22.99 29.17 -35.81
C LYS A 80 22.86 29.68 -34.37
N ILE A 81 21.86 29.18 -33.63
CA ILE A 81 21.68 29.55 -32.21
C ILE A 81 22.77 28.90 -31.35
N ALA A 82 23.20 27.67 -31.65
CA ALA A 82 24.33 27.06 -30.96
C ALA A 82 25.64 27.87 -31.14
N GLU A 83 25.88 28.40 -32.34
CA GLU A 83 27.01 29.29 -32.63
C GLU A 83 26.90 30.60 -31.83
N GLU A 84 25.72 31.23 -31.82
CA GLU A 84 25.44 32.43 -31.02
C GLU A 84 25.61 32.18 -29.51
N ASN A 85 25.34 30.96 -29.03
CA ASN A 85 25.58 30.52 -27.65
C ASN A 85 27.06 30.23 -27.33
N GLY A 86 27.95 30.33 -28.32
CA GLY A 86 29.40 30.21 -28.15
C GLY A 86 29.97 28.81 -28.33
N ILE A 87 29.28 27.93 -29.06
CA ILE A 87 29.85 26.63 -29.46
C ILE A 87 30.84 26.84 -30.61
N LYS A 88 32.08 26.37 -30.42
CA LYS A 88 33.19 26.67 -31.35
C LYS A 88 33.20 25.81 -32.62
N ASN A 89 32.86 24.53 -32.50
CA ASN A 89 32.91 23.59 -33.62
C ASN A 89 31.52 23.01 -33.87
N LEU A 90 30.96 23.31 -35.04
CA LEU A 90 29.63 22.89 -35.45
C LEU A 90 29.66 22.26 -36.85
N LEU A 91 28.86 21.22 -37.02
CA LEU A 91 28.68 20.50 -38.28
C LEU A 91 27.19 20.34 -38.58
N CYS A 92 26.75 20.87 -39.72
CA CYS A 92 25.42 20.61 -40.26
C CYS A 92 25.42 19.30 -41.04
N CYS A 93 24.88 18.23 -40.46
CA CYS A 93 24.87 16.89 -41.06
C CYS A 93 23.76 16.01 -40.46
N ASP A 94 23.16 15.14 -41.27
CA ASP A 94 22.28 14.08 -40.76
C ASP A 94 23.12 12.96 -40.15
N ILE A 95 22.97 12.76 -38.85
CA ILE A 95 23.73 11.75 -38.10
C ILE A 95 23.40 10.30 -38.53
N GLN A 96 22.31 10.06 -39.26
CA GLN A 96 22.01 8.76 -39.85
C GLN A 96 22.97 8.41 -41.00
N MET A 97 23.54 9.43 -41.65
CA MET A 97 24.48 9.30 -42.76
C MET A 97 25.57 10.36 -42.59
N LEU A 98 26.37 10.20 -41.54
CA LEU A 98 27.39 11.19 -41.19
C LEU A 98 28.48 11.23 -42.25
N GLU A 99 28.58 12.38 -42.92
CA GLU A 99 29.67 12.71 -43.85
C GLU A 99 30.52 13.83 -43.25
N MET A 100 31.79 13.53 -42.97
CA MET A 100 32.73 14.51 -42.46
C MET A 100 33.29 15.34 -43.62
N PRO A 101 33.07 16.67 -43.65
CA PRO A 101 33.70 17.52 -44.67
C PRO A 101 35.20 17.63 -44.39
N GLY A 102 36.00 17.93 -45.42
CA GLY A 102 37.48 17.96 -45.35
C GLY A 102 38.10 18.70 -44.16
N LYS A 103 37.44 19.73 -43.61
CA LYS A 103 37.90 20.44 -42.39
C LYS A 103 37.79 19.62 -41.08
N PHE A 104 37.03 18.53 -41.08
CA PHE A 104 36.77 17.67 -39.93
C PHE A 104 37.17 16.20 -40.18
N GLU A 105 37.69 15.86 -41.36
CA GLU A 105 38.14 14.48 -41.69
C GLU A 105 39.20 13.99 -40.70
N ASP A 106 40.11 14.86 -40.26
CA ASP A 106 41.16 14.54 -39.28
C ASP A 106 40.62 14.19 -37.88
N LEU A 107 39.32 14.41 -37.61
CA LEU A 107 38.70 14.09 -36.33
C LEU A 107 38.13 12.66 -36.26
N ILE A 108 38.04 11.96 -37.40
CA ILE A 108 37.55 10.58 -37.48
C ILE A 108 38.43 9.66 -36.60
N GLY A 109 37.79 8.82 -35.78
CA GLY A 109 38.47 7.90 -34.87
C GLY A 109 39.27 8.56 -33.74
N THR A 110 39.06 9.86 -33.47
CA THR A 110 39.82 10.58 -32.43
C THR A 110 39.03 10.87 -31.15
N PHE A 111 37.71 10.67 -31.14
CA PHE A 111 36.87 11.06 -30.01
C PHE A 111 36.94 10.04 -28.86
N ASP A 112 37.02 10.55 -27.63
CA ASP A 112 36.94 9.77 -26.39
C ASP A 112 35.51 9.30 -26.10
N ALA A 113 34.54 10.15 -26.43
CA ALA A 113 33.13 9.87 -26.24
C ALA A 113 32.25 10.48 -27.34
N VAL A 114 31.12 9.84 -27.57
CA VAL A 114 30.01 10.38 -28.34
C VAL A 114 28.82 10.50 -27.40
N PHE A 115 28.25 11.69 -27.34
CA PHE A 115 27.12 12.06 -26.52
C PHE A 115 25.90 12.33 -27.40
N THR A 116 24.70 11.97 -26.94
CA THR A 116 23.46 12.34 -27.60
C THR A 116 22.31 12.44 -26.61
N ASN A 117 21.42 13.42 -26.78
CA ASN A 117 20.28 13.58 -25.88
C ASN A 117 19.03 14.02 -26.65
N SER A 118 17.96 13.23 -26.54
CA SER A 118 16.68 13.47 -27.21
C SER A 118 16.81 13.62 -28.74
N THR A 119 17.72 12.85 -29.35
CA THR A 119 17.96 12.86 -30.80
C THR A 119 17.62 11.54 -31.50
N LEU A 120 18.05 10.40 -30.93
CA LEU A 120 18.00 9.11 -31.61
C LEU A 120 16.58 8.64 -31.99
N GLN A 121 15.53 9.14 -31.33
CA GLN A 121 14.15 8.86 -31.69
C GLN A 121 13.75 9.43 -33.07
N TRP A 122 14.47 10.43 -33.57
CA TRP A 122 14.24 11.02 -34.89
C TRP A 122 14.88 10.20 -36.02
N CYS A 123 15.81 9.31 -35.69
CA CYS A 123 16.58 8.49 -36.63
C CYS A 123 15.83 7.21 -37.03
N LYS A 124 14.56 7.37 -37.44
CA LYS A 124 13.68 6.24 -37.77
C LYS A 124 13.98 5.62 -39.14
N GLN A 125 14.53 6.40 -40.07
CA GLN A 125 14.84 5.89 -41.42
C GLN A 125 15.93 4.84 -41.36
N ASP A 126 16.99 5.09 -40.59
CA ASP A 126 18.05 4.12 -40.30
C ASP A 126 18.49 4.22 -38.84
N PRO A 127 17.92 3.41 -37.93
CA PRO A 127 18.33 3.37 -36.53
C PRO A 127 19.78 2.91 -36.30
N HIS A 128 20.42 2.22 -37.26
CA HIS A 128 21.83 1.83 -37.19
C HIS A 128 22.77 2.97 -37.58
N GLY A 129 22.31 3.86 -38.48
CA GLY A 129 23.08 5.00 -38.99
C GLY A 129 23.79 5.80 -37.89
N PRO A 130 23.06 6.32 -36.88
CA PRO A 130 23.68 7.07 -35.78
C PRO A 130 24.72 6.28 -34.98
N VAL A 131 24.54 4.96 -34.84
CA VAL A 131 25.47 4.09 -34.12
C VAL A 131 26.74 3.86 -34.94
N LYS A 132 26.61 3.67 -36.26
CA LYS A 132 27.75 3.61 -37.19
C LYS A 132 28.52 4.93 -37.21
N SER A 133 27.80 6.05 -37.27
CA SER A 133 28.34 7.39 -37.18
C SER A 133 29.11 7.60 -35.88
N ALA A 134 28.54 7.21 -34.74
CA ALA A 134 29.24 7.26 -33.45
C ALA A 134 30.51 6.41 -33.46
N LYS A 135 30.44 5.18 -33.97
CA LYS A 135 31.59 4.28 -34.09
C LYS A 135 32.71 4.85 -34.96
N CYS A 136 32.36 5.52 -36.06
CA CYS A 136 33.32 6.17 -36.96
C CYS A 136 34.11 7.28 -36.24
N LEU A 137 33.47 8.01 -35.34
CA LEU A 137 34.10 9.09 -34.59
C LEU A 137 34.97 8.61 -33.43
N LEU A 138 34.57 7.52 -32.78
CA LEU A 138 35.23 7.02 -31.58
C LEU A 138 36.59 6.39 -31.89
N LYS A 139 37.57 6.67 -31.03
CA LYS A 139 38.78 5.85 -30.96
C LYS A 139 38.46 4.44 -30.41
N PRO A 140 39.32 3.43 -30.61
CA PRO A 140 39.17 2.14 -29.96
C PRO A 140 39.07 2.30 -28.42
N GLY A 141 38.01 1.73 -27.84
CA GLY A 141 37.71 1.86 -26.40
C GLY A 141 37.01 3.18 -26.01
N GLY A 142 36.65 4.03 -26.96
CA GLY A 142 35.79 5.18 -26.73
C GLY A 142 34.35 4.76 -26.39
N ARG A 143 33.60 5.66 -25.74
CA ARG A 143 32.26 5.36 -25.19
C ARG A 143 31.15 6.10 -25.92
N PHE A 144 30.03 5.42 -26.15
CA PHE A 144 28.81 6.01 -26.70
C PHE A 144 27.74 6.09 -25.61
N VAL A 145 27.30 7.30 -25.28
CA VAL A 145 26.38 7.57 -24.17
C VAL A 145 25.24 8.42 -24.67
N GLY A 146 23.99 7.93 -24.50
CA GLY A 146 22.82 8.65 -24.98
C GLY A 146 21.55 8.41 -24.19
N GLU A 147 20.66 9.39 -24.23
CA GLU A 147 19.29 9.31 -23.71
C GLU A 147 18.30 9.76 -24.78
N PHE A 148 17.19 9.05 -24.95
CA PHE A 148 16.12 9.47 -25.84
C PHE A 148 14.78 8.85 -25.43
N PRO A 149 13.65 9.44 -25.87
CA PRO A 149 12.33 8.82 -25.78
C PRO A 149 12.31 7.34 -26.18
N GLY A 150 11.96 6.46 -25.25
CA GLY A 150 11.81 5.02 -25.49
C GLY A 150 10.35 4.58 -25.65
N TYR A 151 10.12 3.28 -25.60
CA TYR A 151 8.81 2.65 -25.72
C TYR A 151 7.73 3.36 -24.85
N MET A 152 6.52 3.51 -25.43
CA MET A 152 5.36 4.22 -24.85
C MET A 152 5.51 5.74 -24.64
N THR A 153 6.63 6.36 -24.99
CA THR A 153 6.76 7.82 -24.85
C THR A 153 5.67 8.55 -25.63
N GLY A 154 5.03 9.52 -24.97
CA GLY A 154 4.02 10.39 -25.56
C GLY A 154 2.78 9.67 -26.09
N ILE A 155 2.46 8.45 -25.62
CA ILE A 155 1.34 7.64 -26.13
C ILE A 155 0.01 8.41 -26.13
N GLY A 156 -0.28 9.19 -25.08
CA GLY A 156 -1.50 10.00 -25.01
C GLY A 156 -1.59 11.05 -26.12
N THR A 157 -0.51 11.81 -26.33
CA THR A 157 -0.41 12.82 -27.39
C THR A 157 -0.44 12.16 -28.77
N ARG A 158 0.32 11.09 -28.98
CA ARG A 158 0.35 10.33 -30.23
C ARG A 158 -1.02 9.75 -30.60
N CYS A 159 -1.75 9.21 -29.63
CA CYS A 159 -3.13 8.74 -29.82
C CYS A 159 -4.08 9.88 -30.20
N ALA A 160 -3.95 11.05 -29.56
CA ALA A 160 -4.76 12.22 -29.89
C ALA A 160 -4.50 12.70 -31.33
N PHE A 161 -3.23 12.79 -31.75
CA PHE A 161 -2.88 13.06 -33.15
C PHE A 161 -3.45 12.01 -34.10
N SER A 162 -3.27 10.72 -33.80
CA SER A 162 -3.81 9.64 -34.65
C SER A 162 -5.32 9.77 -34.81
N GLN A 163 -6.04 10.11 -33.74
CA GLN A 163 -7.48 10.33 -33.78
C GLN A 163 -7.86 11.52 -34.68
N VAL A 164 -7.21 12.68 -34.48
CA VAL A 164 -7.51 13.93 -35.21
C VAL A 164 -7.17 13.81 -36.70
N LEU A 165 -6.07 13.15 -37.04
CA LEU A 165 -5.63 12.96 -38.42
C LEU A 165 -6.47 11.91 -39.15
N LYS A 166 -6.82 10.78 -38.49
CA LYS A 166 -7.68 9.76 -39.11
C LYS A 166 -9.08 10.29 -39.45
N LYS A 167 -9.63 11.19 -38.64
CA LYS A 167 -10.89 11.88 -38.95
C LYS A 167 -10.82 12.70 -40.25
N ARG A 168 -9.63 13.16 -40.63
CA ARG A 168 -9.36 13.92 -41.86
C ARG A 168 -8.93 13.02 -43.02
N GLY A 169 -9.02 11.70 -42.87
CA GLY A 169 -8.57 10.74 -43.88
C GLY A 169 -7.05 10.60 -43.96
N ILE A 170 -6.30 11.14 -43.00
CA ILE A 170 -4.84 11.10 -42.96
C ILE A 170 -4.40 10.03 -41.95
N ASN A 171 -3.60 9.06 -42.39
CA ASN A 171 -3.04 8.04 -41.52
C ASN A 171 -1.51 8.13 -41.52
N PRO A 172 -0.91 9.03 -40.72
CA PRO A 172 0.53 9.19 -40.74
C PRO A 172 1.19 7.98 -40.05
N PRO A 173 2.36 7.53 -40.54
CA PRO A 173 3.20 6.66 -39.75
C PRO A 173 3.62 7.38 -38.47
N ASP A 174 3.93 6.63 -37.41
CA ASP A 174 4.55 7.19 -36.22
C ASP A 174 5.87 7.89 -36.60
N PRO A 175 6.08 9.17 -36.27
CA PRO A 175 7.28 9.88 -36.72
C PRO A 175 8.56 9.43 -36.00
N TRP A 176 8.44 8.72 -34.88
CA TRP A 176 9.59 8.37 -34.05
C TRP A 176 9.91 6.87 -34.01
N PHE A 177 11.18 6.58 -33.76
CA PHE A 177 11.67 5.26 -33.36
C PHE A 177 11.72 5.21 -31.83
N LEU A 178 10.87 4.38 -31.22
CA LEU A 178 10.68 4.30 -29.76
C LEU A 178 10.88 2.86 -29.25
N PRO A 179 12.12 2.35 -29.24
CA PRO A 179 12.43 0.97 -28.91
C PRO A 179 12.29 0.67 -27.42
N GLN A 180 12.14 -0.62 -27.08
CA GLN A 180 12.46 -1.16 -25.77
C GLN A 180 13.99 -1.35 -25.62
N PRO A 181 14.54 -1.38 -24.39
CA PRO A 181 15.97 -1.60 -24.18
C PRO A 181 16.53 -2.84 -24.89
N ALA A 182 15.78 -3.95 -24.87
CA ALA A 182 16.21 -5.18 -25.52
C ALA A 182 16.34 -5.03 -27.05
N GLU A 183 15.45 -4.24 -27.67
CA GLU A 183 15.46 -3.98 -29.12
C GLU A 183 16.67 -3.12 -29.51
N TYR A 184 17.11 -2.21 -28.65
CA TYR A 184 18.26 -1.34 -28.93
C TYR A 184 19.61 -1.99 -28.58
N ALA A 185 19.67 -2.80 -27.51
CA ALA A 185 20.92 -3.31 -26.95
C ALA A 185 21.50 -4.56 -27.64
N LYS A 186 20.76 -5.68 -27.63
CA LYS A 186 21.40 -7.01 -27.60
C LYS A 186 21.28 -7.88 -28.85
N ALA A 187 20.43 -7.50 -29.81
CA ALA A 187 20.23 -8.30 -31.01
C ALA A 187 19.99 -7.47 -32.28
N SER A 188 19.78 -6.16 -32.14
CA SER A 188 19.25 -5.39 -33.26
C SER A 188 20.05 -4.15 -33.63
N ILE A 189 20.71 -3.42 -32.70
CA ILE A 189 21.41 -2.17 -33.09
C ILE A 189 22.81 -2.04 -32.45
N LEU A 190 22.92 -1.79 -31.14
CA LEU A 190 24.22 -1.47 -30.53
C LEU A 190 25.27 -2.59 -30.68
N GLU A 191 24.93 -3.81 -30.24
CA GLU A 191 25.83 -4.96 -30.38
C GLU A 191 26.04 -5.38 -31.84
N ALA A 192 25.06 -5.18 -32.72
CA ALA A 192 25.17 -5.48 -34.14
C ALA A 192 26.23 -4.60 -34.83
N GLU A 193 26.40 -3.36 -34.36
CA GLU A 193 27.46 -2.46 -34.81
C GLU A 193 28.76 -2.63 -34.01
N GLY A 194 28.84 -3.60 -33.09
CA GLY A 194 30.06 -3.98 -32.38
C GLY A 194 30.36 -3.18 -31.11
N PHE A 195 29.36 -2.55 -30.50
CA PHE A 195 29.47 -1.99 -29.14
C PHE A 195 29.21 -3.07 -28.08
N GLU A 196 29.91 -2.98 -26.96
CA GLU A 196 29.56 -3.71 -25.73
C GLU A 196 28.63 -2.82 -24.88
N VAL A 197 27.44 -3.33 -24.54
CA VAL A 197 26.44 -2.56 -23.78
C VAL A 197 26.68 -2.72 -22.29
N GLU A 198 27.31 -1.72 -21.66
CA GLU A 198 27.52 -1.69 -20.20
C GLU A 198 26.25 -1.37 -19.42
N TYR A 199 25.41 -0.46 -19.94
CA TYR A 199 24.20 0.00 -19.26
C TYR A 199 23.13 0.44 -20.25
N ILE A 200 21.89 -0.03 -20.05
CA ILE A 200 20.70 0.45 -20.75
C ILE A 200 19.48 0.22 -19.87
N THR A 201 18.61 1.22 -19.77
CA THR A 201 17.35 1.13 -19.03
C THR A 201 16.26 1.91 -19.76
N LEU A 202 15.00 1.61 -19.41
CA LEU A 202 13.84 2.41 -19.80
C LEU A 202 13.13 2.85 -18.51
N ASP A 203 13.36 4.10 -18.11
CA ASP A 203 12.80 4.64 -16.88
C ASP A 203 11.55 5.49 -17.15
N PRO A 204 10.43 5.24 -16.45
CA PRO A 204 9.26 6.10 -16.53
C PRO A 204 9.59 7.53 -16.07
N ARG A 205 9.43 8.52 -16.96
CA ARG A 205 9.67 9.93 -16.64
C ARG A 205 8.44 10.79 -16.86
N VAL A 206 8.07 11.55 -15.83
CA VAL A 206 7.03 12.59 -15.93
C VAL A 206 7.70 13.92 -16.28
N CYS A 207 7.52 14.37 -17.52
CA CYS A 207 7.99 15.68 -17.97
C CYS A 207 6.89 16.73 -17.77
N LEU A 208 7.11 17.66 -16.84
CA LEU A 208 6.22 18.80 -16.64
C LEU A 208 6.50 19.85 -17.72
N LEU A 209 5.44 20.32 -18.38
CA LEU A 209 5.54 21.37 -19.39
C LEU A 209 5.65 22.73 -18.70
N SER A 210 6.52 23.60 -19.24
CA SER A 210 6.74 24.97 -18.76
C SER A 210 5.62 25.95 -19.14
N GLY A 211 4.71 25.55 -20.03
CA GLY A 211 3.67 26.41 -20.58
C GLY A 211 2.47 25.63 -21.11
N PRO A 212 1.58 26.31 -21.87
CA PRO A 212 0.38 25.69 -22.43
C PRO A 212 0.70 24.47 -23.30
N MET A 213 -0.19 23.47 -23.27
CA MET A 213 -0.04 22.25 -24.07
C MET A 213 0.21 22.56 -25.55
N ILE A 214 -0.53 23.53 -26.10
CA ILE A 214 -0.43 23.94 -27.50
C ILE A 214 0.97 24.43 -27.88
N ASP A 215 1.68 25.15 -27.00
CA ASP A 215 3.04 25.64 -27.28
C ASP A 215 4.04 24.50 -27.40
N PHE A 216 3.86 23.43 -26.61
CA PHE A 216 4.65 22.21 -26.73
C PHE A 216 4.31 21.42 -28.00
N LEU A 217 3.03 21.34 -28.37
CA LEU A 217 2.63 20.69 -29.62
C LEU A 217 3.22 21.43 -30.84
N ARG A 218 3.18 22.76 -30.85
CA ARG A 218 3.81 23.58 -31.90
C ARG A 218 5.33 23.37 -31.93
N ALA A 219 5.99 23.25 -30.77
CA ALA A 219 7.45 23.08 -30.70
C ALA A 219 7.92 21.73 -31.23
N ILE A 220 7.27 20.63 -30.84
CA ILE A 220 7.80 19.27 -31.07
C ILE A 220 6.94 18.48 -32.08
N TYR A 221 5.62 18.59 -31.99
CA TYR A 221 4.72 17.73 -32.77
C TYR A 221 4.37 18.31 -34.14
N ARG A 222 4.41 19.64 -34.32
CA ARG A 222 4.21 20.29 -35.64
C ARG A 222 5.20 19.77 -36.67
N ILE A 223 6.48 19.71 -36.30
CA ILE A 223 7.53 19.21 -37.19
C ILE A 223 7.50 17.68 -37.33
N ALA A 224 7.11 16.96 -36.27
CA ALA A 224 7.03 15.51 -36.31
C ALA A 224 5.87 14.98 -37.18
N PHE A 225 4.66 15.52 -37.01
CA PHE A 225 3.45 14.99 -37.64
C PHE A 225 2.98 15.77 -38.85
N LEU A 226 3.27 17.08 -38.92
CA LEU A 226 2.56 17.98 -39.84
C LEU A 226 3.50 18.74 -40.78
N LYS A 227 4.82 18.48 -40.80
CA LYS A 227 5.84 19.30 -41.49
C LYS A 227 5.54 19.69 -42.95
N ASP A 228 4.77 18.87 -43.66
CA ASP A 228 4.43 19.07 -45.08
C ASP A 228 3.07 19.79 -45.30
N MET A 229 2.34 20.06 -44.22
CA MET A 229 1.05 20.76 -44.20
C MET A 229 1.24 22.28 -44.12
N GLY A 230 0.25 23.03 -44.62
CA GLY A 230 0.22 24.50 -44.50
C GLY A 230 -0.06 24.95 -43.05
N ASP A 231 0.36 26.16 -42.70
CA ASP A 231 0.33 26.62 -41.31
C ASP A 231 -1.08 26.72 -40.73
N GLU A 232 -2.06 27.19 -41.51
CA GLU A 232 -3.45 27.32 -41.03
C GLU A 232 -4.06 25.94 -40.73
N GLU A 233 -3.89 24.97 -41.64
CA GLU A 233 -4.39 23.60 -41.46
C GLU A 233 -3.69 22.91 -40.29
N ALA A 234 -2.37 23.08 -40.18
CA ALA A 234 -1.60 22.50 -39.09
C ALA A 234 -2.01 23.08 -37.74
N GLU A 235 -2.25 24.39 -37.66
CA GLU A 235 -2.67 25.06 -36.43
C GLU A 235 -4.05 24.57 -35.97
N GLN A 236 -5.00 24.39 -36.90
CA GLN A 236 -6.31 23.81 -36.57
C GLN A 236 -6.19 22.39 -35.98
N ILE A 237 -5.31 21.56 -36.55
CA ILE A 237 -5.04 20.20 -36.05
C ILE A 237 -4.41 20.26 -34.65
N LEU A 238 -3.41 21.14 -34.45
CA LEU A 238 -2.73 21.30 -33.17
C LEU A 238 -3.70 21.76 -32.07
N GLN A 239 -4.62 22.68 -32.39
CA GLN A 239 -5.62 23.15 -31.46
C GLN A 239 -6.61 22.04 -31.07
N GLU A 240 -7.13 21.27 -32.03
CA GLU A 240 -8.02 20.13 -31.73
C GLU A 240 -7.33 19.08 -30.85
N VAL A 241 -6.05 18.79 -31.11
CA VAL A 241 -5.25 17.87 -30.27
C VAL A 241 -5.07 18.45 -28.87
N ALA A 242 -4.73 19.74 -28.74
CA ALA A 242 -4.56 20.40 -27.45
C ALA A 242 -5.85 20.36 -26.62
N ASP A 243 -7.01 20.53 -27.26
CA ASP A 243 -8.32 20.49 -26.61
C ASP A 243 -8.63 19.06 -26.09
N ILE A 244 -8.37 18.02 -26.89
CA ILE A 244 -8.52 16.63 -26.47
C ILE A 244 -7.65 16.32 -25.26
N LEU A 245 -6.39 16.75 -25.28
CA LEU A 245 -5.44 16.49 -24.19
C LEU A 245 -5.81 17.27 -22.93
N SER A 246 -6.25 18.53 -23.07
CA SER A 246 -6.68 19.36 -21.94
C SER A 246 -7.93 18.79 -21.27
N LYS A 247 -8.92 18.34 -22.04
CA LYS A 247 -10.12 17.69 -21.52
C LYS A 247 -9.79 16.40 -20.78
N LYS A 248 -8.94 15.53 -21.35
CA LYS A 248 -8.48 14.31 -20.69
C LYS A 248 -7.67 14.58 -19.43
N ALA A 249 -6.84 15.62 -19.43
CA ALA A 249 -6.09 16.03 -18.24
C ALA A 249 -7.01 16.53 -17.12
N GLN A 250 -8.08 17.25 -17.45
CA GLN A 250 -9.10 17.68 -16.49
C GLN A 250 -9.92 16.51 -15.94
N GLU A 251 -10.38 15.61 -16.80
CA GLU A 251 -11.09 14.38 -16.40
C GLU A 251 -10.20 13.53 -15.48
N GLY A 252 -8.94 13.30 -15.87
CA GLY A 252 -7.94 12.58 -15.06
C GLY A 252 -7.62 13.28 -13.73
N ALA A 253 -7.48 14.60 -13.71
CA ALA A 253 -7.26 15.36 -12.47
C ALA A 253 -8.47 15.30 -11.53
N GLN A 254 -9.69 15.21 -12.07
CA GLN A 254 -10.90 15.06 -11.28
C GLN A 254 -11.03 13.64 -10.72
N THR A 255 -10.67 12.62 -11.50
CA THR A 255 -10.54 11.23 -11.03
C THR A 255 -9.47 11.09 -9.95
N ILE A 256 -8.28 11.68 -10.14
CA ILE A 256 -7.20 11.69 -9.14
C ILE A 256 -7.61 12.47 -7.89
N LYS A 257 -8.28 13.62 -8.01
CA LYS A 257 -8.83 14.34 -6.84
C LYS A 257 -9.85 13.48 -6.09
N SER A 258 -10.69 12.71 -6.77
CA SER A 258 -11.63 11.80 -6.12
C SER A 258 -10.93 10.61 -5.43
N ALA A 259 -9.83 10.11 -6.02
CA ALA A 259 -9.03 9.02 -5.47
C ALA A 259 -8.16 9.47 -4.28
N VAL A 260 -7.55 10.66 -4.35
CA VAL A 260 -6.70 11.25 -3.30
C VAL A 260 -7.54 11.82 -2.16
N ALA A 261 -8.78 12.23 -2.42
CA ALA A 261 -9.73 12.66 -1.38
C ALA A 261 -10.46 11.50 -0.68
N THR A 262 -10.15 10.24 -1.00
CA THR A 262 -10.65 9.11 -0.20
C THR A 262 -9.75 9.00 1.04
N PRO A 263 -10.23 9.33 2.25
CA PRO A 263 -9.41 9.22 3.45
C PRO A 263 -8.92 7.77 3.62
N LEU A 264 -7.68 7.61 4.09
CA LEU A 264 -7.02 6.30 4.32
C LEU A 264 -7.88 5.32 5.12
N VAL A 265 -8.81 5.85 5.91
CA VAL A 265 -9.78 5.15 6.73
C VAL A 265 -11.11 5.88 6.71
N PRO A 266 -12.25 5.19 6.91
CA PRO A 266 -13.55 5.85 7.04
C PRO A 266 -13.53 6.89 8.15
N ASP A 267 -14.10 8.07 7.89
CA ASP A 267 -14.27 9.06 8.94
C ASP A 267 -15.46 8.71 9.84
N PHE A 268 -15.17 7.94 10.89
CA PHE A 268 -16.16 7.58 11.91
C PHE A 268 -16.51 8.77 12.80
N SER A 269 -17.80 9.06 12.84
CA SER A 269 -18.43 10.00 13.76
C SER A 269 -18.64 9.37 15.14
N ALA A 270 -19.01 10.19 16.14
CA ALA A 270 -19.42 9.70 17.45
C ALA A 270 -20.59 8.69 17.38
N LYS A 271 -21.48 8.87 16.40
CA LYS A 271 -22.59 7.94 16.15
C LYS A 271 -22.06 6.56 15.73
N ASP A 272 -21.07 6.51 14.85
CA ASP A 272 -20.50 5.24 14.38
C ASP A 272 -19.86 4.45 15.52
N TYR A 273 -19.07 5.12 16.38
CA TYR A 273 -18.51 4.49 17.57
C TYR A 273 -19.58 4.05 18.57
N SER A 274 -20.67 4.81 18.74
CA SER A 274 -21.79 4.40 19.59
C SER A 274 -22.47 3.13 19.07
N THR A 275 -22.55 2.96 17.75
CA THR A 275 -23.11 1.76 17.13
C THR A 275 -22.18 0.55 17.32
N PHE A 276 -20.86 0.73 17.13
CA PHE A 276 -19.88 -0.34 17.42
C PHE A 276 -19.91 -0.74 18.90
N PHE A 277 -20.03 0.25 19.79
CA PHE A 277 -20.16 0.02 21.22
C PHE A 277 -21.43 -0.78 21.52
N LEU A 278 -22.59 -0.35 21.03
CA LEU A 278 -23.86 -1.02 21.31
C LEU A 278 -23.88 -2.45 20.76
N ALA A 279 -23.38 -2.65 19.54
CA ALA A 279 -23.29 -3.97 18.92
C ALA A 279 -22.36 -4.90 19.72
N GLY A 280 -21.18 -4.42 20.11
CA GLY A 280 -20.23 -5.17 20.93
C GLY A 280 -20.76 -5.47 22.33
N ALA A 281 -21.41 -4.49 22.95
CA ALA A 281 -21.99 -4.62 24.27
C ALA A 281 -23.09 -5.69 24.30
N LEU A 282 -24.02 -5.66 23.34
CA LEU A 282 -25.11 -6.62 23.25
C LEU A 282 -24.62 -8.02 22.87
N CYS A 283 -23.70 -8.14 21.90
CA CYS A 283 -23.21 -9.46 21.49
C CYS A 283 -22.46 -10.18 22.63
N CYS A 284 -21.61 -9.46 23.37
CA CYS A 284 -20.92 -10.02 24.52
C CYS A 284 -21.88 -10.30 25.69
N THR A 285 -22.82 -9.41 26.00
CA THR A 285 -23.82 -9.64 27.05
C THR A 285 -24.67 -10.87 26.78
N ILE A 286 -25.18 -11.03 25.55
CA ILE A 286 -26.03 -12.16 25.18
C ILE A 286 -25.25 -13.47 25.24
N THR A 287 -24.05 -13.49 24.65
CA THR A 287 -23.23 -14.72 24.59
C THR A 287 -22.74 -15.15 25.97
N HIS A 288 -22.19 -14.24 26.77
CA HIS A 288 -21.74 -14.57 28.13
C HIS A 288 -22.89 -14.79 29.11
N GLY A 289 -24.00 -14.04 28.95
CA GLY A 289 -25.23 -14.28 29.70
C GLY A 289 -25.77 -15.69 29.48
N ALA A 290 -25.82 -16.15 28.21
CA ALA A 290 -26.23 -17.51 27.86
C ALA A 290 -25.28 -18.58 28.43
N MET A 291 -23.99 -18.27 28.61
CA MET A 291 -22.99 -19.17 29.20
C MET A 291 -22.98 -19.18 30.74
N THR A 292 -23.71 -18.26 31.39
CA THR A 292 -23.72 -18.14 32.86
C THR A 292 -24.07 -19.46 33.58
N PRO A 293 -25.09 -20.26 33.16
CA PRO A 293 -25.36 -21.55 33.78
C PRO A 293 -24.18 -22.52 33.74
N ILE A 294 -23.49 -22.61 32.62
CA ILE A 294 -22.34 -23.51 32.44
C ILE A 294 -21.19 -23.04 33.34
N ASP A 295 -20.96 -21.73 33.38
CA ASP A 295 -19.90 -21.13 34.17
C ASP A 295 -20.12 -21.29 35.67
N VAL A 296 -21.35 -21.14 36.17
CA VAL A 296 -21.68 -21.37 37.57
C VAL A 296 -21.37 -22.81 37.96
N VAL A 297 -21.80 -23.78 37.15
CA VAL A 297 -21.54 -25.20 37.41
C VAL A 297 -20.03 -25.48 37.37
N LYS A 298 -19.33 -24.98 36.34
CA LYS A 298 -17.88 -25.15 36.20
C LYS A 298 -17.14 -24.57 37.40
N THR A 299 -17.47 -23.35 37.83
CA THR A 299 -16.81 -22.68 38.96
C THR A 299 -17.07 -23.44 40.25
N ARG A 300 -18.32 -23.86 40.50
CA ARG A 300 -18.68 -24.63 41.70
C ARG A 300 -17.98 -25.98 41.78
N ILE A 301 -17.83 -26.70 40.67
CA ILE A 301 -17.02 -27.93 40.63
C ILE A 301 -15.55 -27.65 40.99
N GLN A 302 -15.01 -26.47 40.67
CA GLN A 302 -13.63 -26.11 40.97
C GLN A 302 -13.40 -25.66 42.42
N VAL A 303 -14.39 -25.04 43.06
CA VAL A 303 -14.23 -24.45 44.40
C VAL A 303 -14.86 -25.29 45.52
N ASP A 304 -15.89 -26.08 45.24
CA ASP A 304 -16.60 -26.90 46.23
C ASP A 304 -16.10 -28.36 46.20
N PRO A 305 -15.40 -28.84 47.26
CA PRO A 305 -14.94 -30.23 47.35
C PRO A 305 -16.07 -31.26 47.19
N ALA A 306 -17.29 -30.94 47.59
CA ALA A 306 -18.45 -31.84 47.46
C ALA A 306 -18.91 -32.02 46.01
N LEU A 307 -18.52 -31.11 45.12
CA LEU A 307 -18.84 -31.14 43.68
C LEU A 307 -17.64 -31.54 42.81
N ALA A 308 -16.43 -31.61 43.35
CA ALA A 308 -15.18 -31.84 42.61
C ALA A 308 -15.15 -33.08 41.70
N LYS A 309 -15.92 -34.14 42.04
CA LYS A 309 -15.99 -35.40 41.25
C LYS A 309 -17.17 -35.44 40.25
N HIS A 310 -17.98 -34.39 40.15
CA HIS A 310 -19.17 -34.38 39.31
C HIS A 310 -18.85 -33.84 37.91
N SER A 311 -19.57 -34.37 36.90
CA SER A 311 -19.62 -33.80 35.56
C SER A 311 -20.46 -32.51 35.52
N LEU A 312 -20.38 -31.72 34.45
CA LEU A 312 -21.23 -30.53 34.29
C LEU A 312 -22.72 -30.85 34.42
N LEU A 313 -23.20 -31.94 33.81
CA LEU A 313 -24.62 -32.30 33.91
C LEU A 313 -25.01 -32.76 35.32
N SER A 314 -24.21 -33.62 35.95
CA SER A 314 -24.53 -34.13 37.29
C SER A 314 -24.38 -33.05 38.36
N GLY A 315 -23.35 -32.20 38.28
CA GLY A 315 -23.16 -31.03 39.12
C GLY A 315 -24.28 -30.02 38.96
N GLY A 316 -24.69 -29.73 37.71
CA GLY A 316 -25.83 -28.86 37.42
C GLY A 316 -27.14 -29.37 38.01
N ARG A 317 -27.47 -30.65 37.83
CA ARG A 317 -28.66 -31.26 38.46
C ARG A 317 -28.64 -31.15 39.99
N LYS A 318 -27.47 -31.36 40.61
CA LYS A 318 -27.31 -31.28 42.06
C LYS A 318 -27.48 -29.86 42.58
N ILE A 319 -26.99 -28.86 41.84
CA ILE A 319 -27.20 -27.44 42.13
C ILE A 319 -28.69 -27.09 42.03
N VAL A 320 -29.37 -27.52 40.96
CA VAL A 320 -30.81 -27.27 40.79
C VAL A 320 -31.64 -27.95 41.89
N ALA A 321 -31.25 -29.15 42.32
CA ALA A 321 -31.93 -29.84 43.42
C ALA A 321 -31.74 -29.12 44.78
N ALA A 322 -30.58 -28.49 45.01
CA ALA A 322 -30.27 -27.81 46.26
C ALA A 322 -30.78 -26.37 46.35
N GLU A 323 -30.77 -25.63 45.23
CA GLU A 323 -31.00 -24.17 45.20
C GLU A 323 -32.07 -23.74 44.20
N GLY A 324 -32.69 -24.70 43.50
CA GLY A 324 -33.60 -24.44 42.40
C GLY A 324 -32.88 -23.97 41.12
N PRO A 325 -33.64 -23.82 40.01
CA PRO A 325 -33.08 -23.41 38.72
C PRO A 325 -32.36 -22.06 38.73
N ARG A 326 -32.79 -21.12 39.59
CA ARG A 326 -32.18 -19.79 39.73
C ARG A 326 -30.74 -19.84 40.25
N GLY A 327 -30.35 -20.90 40.97
CA GLY A 327 -28.97 -21.08 41.43
C GLY A 327 -27.96 -21.10 40.28
N LEU A 328 -28.36 -21.57 39.09
CA LEU A 328 -27.54 -21.56 37.88
C LEU A 328 -27.30 -20.15 37.31
N LEU A 329 -28.05 -19.14 37.76
CA LEU A 329 -27.90 -17.75 37.34
C LEU A 329 -27.18 -16.89 38.39
N THR A 330 -26.56 -17.52 39.40
CA THR A 330 -25.74 -16.82 40.40
C THR A 330 -24.63 -16.04 39.70
N GLY A 331 -24.51 -14.73 39.97
CA GLY A 331 -23.53 -13.89 39.30
C GLY A 331 -23.90 -13.43 37.88
N PHE A 332 -25.14 -13.67 37.43
CA PHE A 332 -25.64 -13.16 36.14
C PHE A 332 -25.55 -11.64 36.05
N GLY A 333 -25.94 -10.91 37.10
CA GLY A 333 -25.91 -9.43 37.09
C GLY A 333 -24.53 -8.85 36.77
N PRO A 334 -23.47 -9.20 37.54
CA PRO A 334 -22.11 -8.77 37.21
C PRO A 334 -21.61 -9.29 35.85
N THR A 335 -22.00 -10.49 35.43
CA THR A 335 -21.65 -11.02 34.10
C THR A 335 -22.27 -10.14 33.00
N ALA A 336 -23.58 -9.90 33.07
CA ALA A 336 -24.30 -9.13 32.06
C ALA A 336 -23.75 -7.70 31.97
N VAL A 337 -23.62 -6.99 33.10
CA VAL A 337 -23.10 -5.61 33.10
C VAL A 337 -21.63 -5.57 32.72
N GLY A 338 -20.83 -6.54 33.19
CA GLY A 338 -19.40 -6.64 32.88
C GLY A 338 -19.14 -6.80 31.40
N TYR A 339 -19.78 -7.78 30.76
CA TYR A 339 -19.62 -8.01 29.34
C TYR A 339 -20.35 -6.99 28.45
N LEU A 340 -21.31 -6.23 29.01
CA LEU A 340 -21.90 -5.06 28.35
C LEU A 340 -20.84 -3.97 28.18
N VAL A 341 -20.21 -3.54 29.28
CA VAL A 341 -19.23 -2.45 29.25
C VAL A 341 -17.93 -2.88 28.58
N GLN A 342 -17.47 -4.10 28.86
CA GLN A 342 -16.25 -4.67 28.26
C GLN A 342 -16.45 -4.90 26.77
N GLY A 343 -17.55 -5.53 26.36
CA GLY A 343 -17.82 -5.80 24.95
C GLY A 343 -17.94 -4.53 24.14
N GLY A 344 -18.67 -3.53 24.65
CA GLY A 344 -18.80 -2.24 23.98
C GLY A 344 -17.47 -1.52 23.85
N ALA A 345 -16.69 -1.42 24.93
CA ALA A 345 -15.37 -0.79 24.91
C ALA A 345 -14.39 -1.52 24.00
N LYS A 346 -14.39 -2.86 24.00
CA LYS A 346 -13.53 -3.70 23.17
C LYS A 346 -13.79 -3.50 21.69
N PHE A 347 -15.03 -3.66 21.22
CA PHE A 347 -15.34 -3.59 19.79
C PHE A 347 -15.24 -2.16 19.25
N ALA A 348 -15.74 -1.15 19.97
CA ALA A 348 -15.59 0.25 19.56
C ALA A 348 -14.12 0.71 19.64
N GLY A 349 -13.41 0.31 20.69
CA GLY A 349 -11.99 0.59 20.87
C GLY A 349 -11.14 -0.05 19.78
N TYR A 350 -11.47 -1.28 19.37
CA TYR A 350 -10.76 -1.97 18.30
C TYR A 350 -10.85 -1.19 16.98
N GLU A 351 -12.04 -0.71 16.61
CA GLU A 351 -12.22 0.14 15.43
C GLU A 351 -11.49 1.48 15.55
N PHE A 352 -11.53 2.10 16.74
CA PHE A 352 -10.83 3.36 17.01
C PHE A 352 -9.31 3.23 16.86
N TRP A 353 -8.71 2.23 17.51
CA TRP A 353 -7.27 2.02 17.49
C TRP A 353 -6.79 1.53 16.13
N LYS A 354 -7.56 0.69 15.41
CA LYS A 354 -7.30 0.38 14.00
C LYS A 354 -7.24 1.67 13.16
N LYS A 355 -8.25 2.54 13.26
CA LYS A 355 -8.28 3.83 12.55
C LYS A 355 -7.02 4.64 12.83
N LYS A 356 -6.68 4.81 14.12
CA LYS A 356 -5.51 5.60 14.56
C LYS A 356 -4.19 5.03 14.08
N PHE A 357 -3.99 3.71 14.12
CA PHE A 357 -2.74 3.11 13.67
C PHE A 357 -2.58 3.12 12.15
N VAL A 358 -3.68 3.05 11.39
CA VAL A 358 -3.63 3.27 9.92
C VAL A 358 -3.30 4.73 9.60
N GLU A 359 -3.91 5.70 10.31
CA GLU A 359 -3.56 7.12 10.17
C GLU A 359 -2.07 7.38 10.50
N LEU A 360 -1.56 6.75 11.56
CA LEU A 360 -0.15 6.85 11.97
C LEU A 360 0.81 6.21 10.97
N ALA A 361 0.39 5.19 10.21
CA ALA A 361 1.19 4.61 9.14
C ALA A 361 1.39 5.58 7.95
N GLY A 362 0.58 6.65 7.86
CA GLY A 362 0.75 7.77 6.93
C GLY A 362 0.42 7.47 5.46
N SER A 363 0.37 6.20 5.05
CA SER A 363 -0.03 5.79 3.70
C SER A 363 -0.73 4.43 3.69
N ARG A 364 -1.50 4.16 2.62
CA ARG A 364 -2.22 2.88 2.46
C ARG A 364 -1.24 1.72 2.28
N GLU A 365 -0.15 1.96 1.57
CA GLU A 365 0.90 0.98 1.31
C GLU A 365 1.59 0.54 2.62
N GLU A 366 1.99 1.50 3.46
CA GLU A 366 2.62 1.20 4.75
C GLU A 366 1.64 0.56 5.74
N ALA A 367 0.37 0.97 5.73
CA ALA A 367 -0.67 0.32 6.53
C ALA A 367 -0.89 -1.15 6.13
N VAL A 368 -0.89 -1.45 4.82
CA VAL A 368 -1.02 -2.83 4.31
C VAL A 368 0.18 -3.69 4.65
N LYS A 369 1.39 -3.12 4.60
CA LYS A 369 2.64 -3.79 4.98
C LYS A 369 2.67 -4.14 6.48
N HIS A 370 2.19 -3.23 7.33
CA HIS A 370 2.16 -3.40 8.78
C HIS A 370 0.80 -3.90 9.33
N ARG A 371 -0.11 -4.36 8.48
CA ARG A 371 -1.51 -4.68 8.85
C ARG A 371 -1.65 -5.64 10.02
N THR A 372 -0.83 -6.70 10.07
CA THR A 372 -0.88 -7.67 11.16
C THR A 372 -0.49 -7.01 12.48
N ALA A 373 0.54 -6.16 12.48
CA ALA A 373 0.92 -5.40 13.68
C ALA A 373 -0.20 -4.43 14.10
N ILE A 374 -0.85 -3.76 13.15
CA ILE A 374 -1.99 -2.87 13.41
C ILE A 374 -3.14 -3.62 14.08
N TYR A 375 -3.53 -4.79 13.57
CA TYR A 375 -4.60 -5.61 14.17
C TYR A 375 -4.21 -6.14 15.54
N LEU A 376 -2.98 -6.64 15.71
CA LEU A 376 -2.49 -7.16 16.99
C LEU A 376 -2.47 -6.08 18.07
N VAL A 377 -1.87 -4.92 17.77
CA VAL A 377 -1.74 -3.82 18.73
C VAL A 377 -3.10 -3.16 18.97
N GLY A 378 -3.91 -2.97 17.92
CA GLY A 378 -5.29 -2.49 18.02
C GLY A 378 -6.14 -3.34 18.96
N ALA A 379 -6.12 -4.66 18.79
CA ALA A 379 -6.85 -5.58 19.66
C ALA A 379 -6.32 -5.54 21.10
N SER A 380 -5.00 -5.49 21.27
CA SER A 380 -4.37 -5.47 22.60
C SER A 380 -4.70 -4.21 23.40
N VAL A 381 -4.62 -3.04 22.77
CA VAL A 381 -4.90 -1.76 23.44
C VAL A 381 -6.39 -1.64 23.73
N ALA A 382 -7.26 -2.04 22.79
CA ALA A 382 -8.70 -2.07 23.03
C ALA A 382 -9.07 -2.97 24.21
N GLU A 383 -8.51 -4.18 24.26
CA GLU A 383 -8.77 -5.13 25.35
C GLU A 383 -8.24 -4.63 26.69
N PHE A 384 -7.04 -4.03 26.72
CA PHE A 384 -6.48 -3.47 27.95
C PHE A 384 -7.44 -2.48 28.64
N PHE A 385 -8.02 -1.54 27.87
CA PHE A 385 -8.98 -0.59 28.42
C PHE A 385 -10.32 -1.26 28.78
N ALA A 386 -10.75 -2.24 28.00
CA ALA A 386 -11.96 -3.01 28.29
C ALA A 386 -11.82 -3.82 29.60
N ASP A 387 -10.63 -4.35 29.89
CA ASP A 387 -10.31 -5.10 31.10
C ASP A 387 -10.32 -4.24 32.37
N ILE A 388 -9.96 -2.96 32.26
CA ILE A 388 -10.09 -2.00 33.38
C ILE A 388 -11.55 -1.89 33.83
N LEU A 389 -12.49 -1.95 32.87
CA LEU A 389 -13.93 -1.91 33.13
C LEU A 389 -14.47 -3.26 33.61
N LEU A 390 -13.97 -4.36 33.04
CA LEU A 390 -14.44 -5.71 33.38
C LEU A 390 -14.02 -6.16 34.77
N THR A 391 -12.80 -5.84 35.18
CA THR A 391 -12.14 -6.46 36.34
C THR A 391 -12.93 -6.37 37.65
N PRO A 392 -13.48 -5.20 38.05
CA PRO A 392 -14.29 -5.10 39.27
C PRO A 392 -15.58 -5.95 39.23
N LEU A 393 -16.16 -6.10 38.04
CA LEU A 393 -17.40 -6.85 37.83
C LEU A 393 -17.13 -8.35 37.81
N GLU A 394 -16.00 -8.78 37.24
CA GLU A 394 -15.54 -10.17 37.31
C GLU A 394 -15.13 -10.57 38.74
N ALA A 395 -14.47 -9.67 39.48
CA ALA A 395 -14.19 -9.89 40.91
C ALA A 395 -15.48 -10.09 41.71
N THR A 396 -16.48 -9.22 41.50
CA THR A 396 -17.80 -9.34 42.12
C THR A 396 -18.48 -10.66 41.75
N ARG A 397 -18.45 -11.04 40.47
CA ARG A 397 -18.99 -12.31 39.97
C ARG A 397 -18.36 -13.51 40.67
N ILE A 398 -17.03 -13.59 40.68
CA ILE A 398 -16.29 -14.71 41.28
C ILE A 398 -16.65 -14.83 42.76
N ARG A 399 -16.71 -13.71 43.49
CA ARG A 399 -17.08 -13.71 44.91
C ARG A 399 -18.51 -14.20 45.14
N LEU A 400 -19.49 -13.72 44.37
CA LEU A 400 -20.88 -14.19 44.48
C LEU A 400 -21.05 -15.68 44.16
N VAL A 401 -20.29 -16.20 43.20
CA VAL A 401 -20.37 -17.62 42.79
C VAL A 401 -19.64 -18.53 43.78
N SER A 402 -18.55 -18.07 44.39
CA SER A 402 -17.74 -18.84 45.34
C SER A 402 -18.30 -18.82 46.77
N ASP A 403 -18.83 -17.69 47.23
CA ASP A 403 -19.45 -17.54 48.56
C ASP A 403 -20.90 -17.08 48.43
N ARG A 404 -21.82 -18.01 48.70
CA ARG A 404 -23.27 -17.81 48.58
C ARG A 404 -23.82 -16.87 49.66
N THR A 405 -23.11 -16.70 50.77
CA THR A 405 -23.53 -15.86 51.89
C THR A 405 -23.03 -14.42 51.76
N TYR A 406 -22.19 -14.16 50.74
CA TYR A 406 -21.54 -12.87 50.57
C TYR A 406 -22.52 -11.75 50.20
N ALA A 407 -23.34 -11.94 49.18
CA ALA A 407 -24.34 -10.95 48.75
C ALA A 407 -25.37 -11.56 47.80
N THR A 408 -26.45 -10.82 47.55
CA THR A 408 -27.60 -11.27 46.75
C THR A 408 -27.52 -10.94 45.26
N GLY A 409 -26.64 -10.03 44.86
CA GLY A 409 -26.55 -9.59 43.46
C GLY A 409 -25.43 -8.59 43.21
N LEU A 410 -25.43 -8.00 42.01
CA LEU A 410 -24.37 -7.08 41.56
C LEU A 410 -24.17 -5.90 42.52
N VAL A 411 -25.23 -5.11 42.76
CA VAL A 411 -25.10 -3.87 43.53
C VAL A 411 -24.66 -4.15 44.96
N THR A 412 -25.28 -5.13 45.63
CA THR A 412 -24.95 -5.49 47.01
C THR A 412 -23.55 -6.09 47.12
N GLY A 413 -23.16 -6.97 46.19
CA GLY A 413 -21.84 -7.60 46.17
C GLY A 413 -20.71 -6.61 45.86
N PHE A 414 -20.89 -5.78 44.83
CA PHE A 414 -19.92 -4.76 44.42
C PHE A 414 -19.73 -3.72 45.54
N THR A 415 -20.82 -3.19 46.08
CA THR A 415 -20.76 -2.18 47.16
C THR A 415 -20.11 -2.74 48.41
N ARG A 416 -20.42 -3.99 48.77
CA ARG A 416 -19.78 -4.66 49.91
C ARG A 416 -18.28 -4.84 49.69
N MET A 417 -17.87 -5.33 48.51
CA MET A 417 -16.45 -5.52 48.17
C MET A 417 -15.68 -4.20 48.17
N ALA A 418 -16.25 -3.15 47.57
CA ALA A 418 -15.68 -1.82 47.58
C ALA A 418 -15.54 -1.25 49.00
N ARG A 419 -16.47 -1.59 49.91
CA ARG A 419 -16.43 -1.15 51.32
C ARG A 419 -15.42 -1.92 52.15
N GLU A 420 -15.31 -3.23 51.95
CA GLU A 420 -14.47 -4.13 52.76
C GLU A 420 -12.98 -4.03 52.39
N GLY A 421 -12.63 -4.08 51.09
CA GLY A 421 -11.23 -4.08 50.64
C GLY A 421 -10.88 -3.00 49.61
N GLY A 422 -11.81 -2.09 49.31
CA GLY A 422 -11.54 -0.92 48.46
C GLY A 422 -11.18 -1.27 47.02
N VAL A 423 -10.52 -0.32 46.34
CA VAL A 423 -10.08 -0.47 44.94
C VAL A 423 -9.07 -1.62 44.79
N ALA A 424 -8.24 -1.85 45.79
CA ALA A 424 -7.24 -2.92 45.77
C ALA A 424 -7.90 -4.30 45.65
N GLU A 425 -9.01 -4.55 46.35
CA GLU A 425 -9.74 -5.80 46.26
C GLU A 425 -10.44 -5.95 44.90
N LEU A 426 -11.07 -4.89 44.39
CA LEU A 426 -11.74 -4.88 43.09
C LEU A 426 -10.78 -5.19 41.93
N TYR A 427 -9.51 -4.79 42.03
CA TYR A 427 -8.48 -4.98 40.99
C TYR A 427 -7.43 -6.04 41.31
N ALA A 428 -7.61 -6.83 42.37
CA ALA A 428 -6.66 -7.89 42.75
C ALA A 428 -6.44 -8.93 41.62
N GLY A 429 -7.45 -9.12 40.76
CA GLY A 429 -7.41 -10.01 39.60
C GLY A 429 -6.97 -9.37 38.28
N PHE A 430 -6.58 -8.10 38.25
CA PHE A 430 -6.35 -7.36 37.01
C PHE A 430 -5.26 -7.97 36.12
N LEU A 431 -4.06 -8.19 36.66
CA LEU A 431 -2.94 -8.74 35.90
C LEU A 431 -3.27 -10.13 35.29
N PRO A 432 -3.85 -11.08 36.04
CA PRO A 432 -4.26 -12.33 35.45
C PRO A 432 -5.33 -12.20 34.37
N ILE A 433 -6.28 -11.27 34.53
CA ILE A 433 -7.29 -10.98 33.51
C ILE A 433 -6.59 -10.50 32.24
N LEU A 434 -5.66 -9.54 32.31
CA LEU A 434 -4.88 -9.09 31.16
C LEU A 434 -4.15 -10.24 30.45
N CYS A 435 -3.46 -11.10 31.22
CA CYS A 435 -2.72 -12.23 30.67
C CYS A 435 -3.62 -13.25 29.94
N LYS A 436 -4.92 -13.28 30.26
CA LYS A 436 -5.90 -14.15 29.61
C LYS A 436 -6.61 -13.46 28.46
N GLN A 437 -7.12 -12.25 28.68
CA GLN A 437 -8.02 -11.57 27.76
C GLN A 437 -7.31 -10.92 26.59
N ILE A 438 -6.13 -10.33 26.78
CA ILE A 438 -5.37 -9.75 25.65
C ILE A 438 -5.03 -10.82 24.60
N PRO A 439 -4.43 -11.98 24.95
CA PRO A 439 -4.19 -13.05 23.99
C PRO A 439 -5.48 -13.61 23.38
N TYR A 440 -6.57 -13.65 24.15
CA TYR A 440 -7.89 -14.04 23.67
C TYR A 440 -8.38 -13.10 22.57
N ALA A 441 -8.35 -11.78 22.81
CA ALA A 441 -8.80 -10.74 21.89
C ALA A 441 -7.94 -10.70 20.62
N ILE A 442 -6.62 -10.84 20.76
CA ILE A 442 -5.69 -11.00 19.63
C ILE A 442 -6.13 -12.17 18.73
N GLY A 443 -6.32 -13.35 19.32
CA GLY A 443 -6.74 -14.53 18.58
C GLY A 443 -8.12 -14.35 17.93
N GLN A 444 -9.06 -13.74 18.66
CA GLN A 444 -10.41 -13.47 18.20
C GLN A 444 -10.43 -12.53 16.99
N PHE A 445 -9.82 -11.36 17.09
CA PHE A 445 -9.93 -10.33 16.05
C PHE A 445 -8.96 -10.59 14.89
N THR A 446 -7.67 -10.81 15.17
CA THR A 446 -6.67 -10.91 14.09
C THR A 446 -6.91 -12.12 13.20
N VAL A 447 -7.31 -13.26 13.77
CA VAL A 447 -7.60 -14.47 12.96
C VAL A 447 -8.92 -14.33 12.22
N ASN A 448 -9.92 -13.68 12.82
CA ASN A 448 -11.17 -13.40 12.11
C ASN A 448 -10.93 -12.52 10.87
N GLU A 449 -10.16 -11.43 11.02
CA GLU A 449 -9.77 -10.54 9.92
C GLU A 449 -8.99 -11.31 8.84
N TRP A 450 -8.04 -12.16 9.24
CA TRP A 450 -7.28 -13.00 8.31
C TRP A 450 -8.16 -13.99 7.54
N CYS A 451 -9.12 -14.64 8.21
CA CYS A 451 -10.06 -15.54 7.54
C CYS A 451 -10.93 -14.80 6.52
N HIS A 452 -11.45 -13.62 6.87
CA HIS A 452 -12.21 -12.79 5.93
C HIS A 452 -11.34 -12.37 4.74
N GLU A 453 -10.09 -11.96 4.98
CA GLU A 453 -9.15 -11.60 3.92
C GLU A 453 -8.89 -12.76 2.95
N VAL A 454 -8.61 -13.96 3.46
CA VAL A 454 -8.37 -15.16 2.62
C VAL A 454 -9.61 -15.49 1.77
N ILE A 455 -10.79 -15.43 2.36
CA ILE A 455 -12.06 -15.72 1.66
C ILE A 455 -12.31 -14.66 0.59
N PHE A 456 -12.25 -13.37 0.93
CA PHE A 456 -12.56 -12.30 -0.02
C PHE A 456 -11.55 -12.16 -1.15
N ARG A 457 -10.27 -12.51 -0.94
CA ARG A 457 -9.26 -12.58 -2.02
C ARG A 457 -9.58 -13.65 -3.07
N SER A 458 -10.34 -14.68 -2.70
CA SER A 458 -10.74 -15.76 -3.61
C SER A 458 -12.03 -15.45 -4.40
N MET A 459 -12.64 -14.29 -4.19
CA MET A 459 -13.91 -13.89 -4.79
C MET A 459 -13.74 -12.69 -5.72
N SER A 460 -14.44 -12.67 -6.85
CA SER A 460 -14.50 -11.48 -7.71
C SER A 460 -15.35 -10.36 -7.09
N GLU A 461 -15.16 -9.12 -7.52
CA GLU A 461 -15.94 -7.97 -7.04
C GLU A 461 -17.46 -8.16 -7.22
N ASP A 462 -17.89 -8.78 -8.32
CA ASP A 462 -19.29 -9.09 -8.58
C ASP A 462 -19.84 -10.15 -7.61
N GLN A 463 -19.01 -11.12 -7.20
CA GLN A 463 -19.36 -12.11 -6.18
C GLN A 463 -19.45 -11.49 -4.78
N LYS A 464 -18.56 -10.56 -4.44
CA LYS A 464 -18.61 -9.84 -3.15
C LYS A 464 -19.90 -9.01 -3.02
N LYS A 465 -20.32 -8.34 -4.08
CA LYS A 465 -21.54 -7.51 -4.10
C LYS A 465 -22.84 -8.33 -4.12
N SER A 466 -22.80 -9.55 -4.65
CA SER A 466 -23.97 -10.46 -4.77
C SER A 466 -24.04 -11.55 -3.69
N LEU A 467 -23.24 -11.46 -2.62
CA LEU A 467 -23.23 -12.42 -1.51
C LEU A 467 -24.62 -12.55 -0.86
N SER A 468 -25.20 -13.76 -0.94
CA SER A 468 -26.47 -14.10 -0.31
C SER A 468 -26.37 -14.09 1.22
N GLY A 469 -27.50 -13.87 1.91
CA GLY A 469 -27.56 -13.92 3.38
C GLY A 469 -26.98 -15.21 3.99
N PRO A 470 -27.32 -16.41 3.47
CA PRO A 470 -26.73 -17.67 3.92
C PRO A 470 -25.21 -17.77 3.72
N ALA A 471 -24.67 -17.17 2.66
CA ALA A 471 -23.23 -17.15 2.41
C ALA A 471 -22.50 -16.25 3.44
N LYS A 472 -23.03 -15.05 3.70
CA LYS A 472 -22.50 -14.14 4.75
C LYS A 472 -22.53 -14.79 6.13
N PHE A 473 -23.61 -15.50 6.45
CA PHE A 473 -23.73 -16.28 7.69
C PHE A 473 -22.66 -17.37 7.77
N SER A 474 -22.47 -18.15 6.70
CA SER A 474 -21.49 -19.25 6.66
C SER A 474 -20.06 -18.76 6.80
N ILE A 475 -19.72 -17.64 6.15
CA ILE A 475 -18.41 -16.99 6.26
C ILE A 475 -18.17 -16.52 7.70
N SER A 476 -19.14 -15.84 8.30
CA SER A 476 -19.04 -15.31 9.68
C SER A 476 -18.96 -16.45 10.72
N LEU A 477 -19.73 -17.52 10.52
CA LEU A 477 -19.69 -18.71 11.37
C LEU A 477 -18.33 -19.42 11.26
N GLY A 478 -17.86 -19.68 10.04
CA GLY A 478 -16.60 -20.39 9.79
C GLY A 478 -15.39 -19.62 10.31
N SER A 479 -15.29 -18.34 9.99
CA SER A 479 -14.23 -17.45 10.50
C SER A 479 -14.28 -17.33 12.03
N GLY A 480 -15.47 -17.20 12.62
CA GLY A 480 -15.66 -17.15 14.06
C GLY A 480 -15.24 -18.44 14.78
N VAL A 481 -15.45 -19.62 14.19
CA VAL A 481 -14.99 -20.90 14.75
C VAL A 481 -13.46 -20.97 14.74
N ILE A 482 -12.81 -20.62 13.63
CA ILE A 482 -11.34 -20.63 13.51
C ILE A 482 -10.72 -19.61 14.47
N ALA A 483 -11.29 -18.40 14.51
CA ALA A 483 -10.88 -17.36 15.45
C ALA A 483 -11.07 -17.80 16.92
N GLY A 484 -12.15 -18.52 17.22
CA GLY A 484 -12.38 -19.07 18.56
C GLY A 484 -11.36 -20.14 18.96
N PHE A 485 -10.91 -20.98 18.01
CA PHE A 485 -9.79 -21.90 18.26
C PHE A 485 -8.49 -21.16 18.54
N ALA A 486 -8.17 -20.14 17.74
CA ALA A 486 -6.99 -19.31 17.97
C ALA A 486 -7.04 -18.59 19.32
N ALA A 487 -8.17 -17.96 19.65
CA ALA A 487 -8.40 -17.30 20.92
C ALA A 487 -8.23 -18.28 22.10
N ALA A 488 -8.74 -19.51 21.96
CA ALA A 488 -8.54 -20.57 22.95
C ALA A 488 -7.05 -20.88 23.12
N ILE A 489 -6.35 -21.22 22.04
CA ILE A 489 -4.92 -21.60 22.07
C ILE A 489 -4.06 -20.50 22.71
N LEU A 490 -4.23 -19.25 22.28
CA LEU A 490 -3.40 -18.12 22.75
C LEU A 490 -3.67 -17.77 24.21
N SER A 491 -4.92 -17.86 24.67
CA SER A 491 -5.30 -17.54 26.06
C SER A 491 -5.19 -18.71 27.03
N HIS A 492 -4.92 -19.93 26.53
CA HIS A 492 -4.98 -21.14 27.34
C HIS A 492 -3.93 -21.22 28.44
N PRO A 493 -2.65 -20.87 28.21
CA PRO A 493 -1.64 -20.88 29.26
C PRO A 493 -2.05 -20.07 30.50
N ALA A 494 -2.52 -18.84 30.30
CA ALA A 494 -2.91 -17.95 31.41
C ALA A 494 -4.10 -18.50 32.21
N ASP A 495 -5.09 -19.08 31.53
CA ASP A 495 -6.29 -19.62 32.18
C ASP A 495 -6.02 -20.94 32.91
N THR A 496 -5.13 -21.79 32.41
CA THR A 496 -4.64 -22.96 33.16
C THR A 496 -4.02 -22.53 34.48
N LEU A 497 -3.13 -21.53 34.45
CA LEU A 497 -2.47 -21.01 35.64
C LEU A 497 -3.46 -20.37 36.62
N LEU A 498 -4.41 -19.60 36.09
CA LEU A 498 -5.48 -18.98 36.86
C LEU A 498 -6.39 -20.01 37.54
N SER A 499 -6.74 -21.10 36.86
CA SER A 499 -7.54 -22.16 37.45
C SER A 499 -6.82 -22.84 38.61
N GLN A 500 -5.49 -23.03 38.52
CA GLN A 500 -4.70 -23.57 39.63
C GLN A 500 -4.67 -22.60 40.82
N ILE A 501 -4.48 -21.31 40.56
CA ILE A 501 -4.53 -20.25 41.58
C ILE A 501 -5.88 -20.22 42.30
N ASN A 502 -6.97 -20.32 41.55
CA ASN A 502 -8.33 -20.30 42.11
C ASN A 502 -8.68 -21.56 42.90
N LYS A 503 -8.03 -22.70 42.61
CA LYS A 503 -8.10 -23.93 43.42
C LYS A 503 -7.26 -23.88 44.69
N GLY A 504 -6.57 -22.77 44.95
CA GLY A 504 -5.68 -22.60 46.11
C GLY A 504 -4.30 -23.24 45.92
N HIS A 505 -3.92 -23.65 44.70
CA HIS A 505 -2.60 -24.19 44.40
C HIS A 505 -1.57 -23.09 44.10
N GLY A 506 -0.29 -23.44 44.26
CA GLY A 506 0.84 -22.57 43.96
C GLY A 506 1.41 -21.83 45.18
N PRO A 507 2.57 -21.19 45.01
CA PRO A 507 3.26 -20.50 46.11
C PRO A 507 2.48 -19.26 46.59
N LYS A 508 2.79 -18.81 47.81
CA LYS A 508 2.34 -17.50 48.32
C LYS A 508 3.26 -16.40 47.76
N GLY A 509 2.71 -15.23 47.47
CA GLY A 509 3.47 -14.10 46.95
C GLY A 509 2.66 -13.22 46.00
N SER A 510 3.35 -12.32 45.29
CA SER A 510 2.74 -11.46 44.28
C SER A 510 2.13 -12.27 43.14
N MET A 511 1.07 -11.76 42.52
CA MET A 511 0.38 -12.47 41.43
C MET A 511 1.33 -12.85 40.27
N ALA A 512 2.25 -11.96 39.90
CA ALA A 512 3.27 -12.23 38.90
C ALA A 512 4.19 -13.41 39.30
N SER A 513 4.67 -13.43 40.55
CA SER A 513 5.52 -14.52 41.05
C SER A 513 4.79 -15.87 41.05
N ARG A 514 3.49 -15.86 41.36
CA ARG A 514 2.63 -17.05 41.37
C ARG A 514 2.44 -17.61 39.96
N LEU A 515 2.11 -16.75 38.99
CA LEU A 515 1.95 -17.13 37.58
C LEU A 515 3.25 -17.70 37.01
N ILE A 516 4.40 -17.07 37.27
CA ILE A 516 5.71 -17.54 36.81
C ILE A 516 6.07 -18.90 37.43
N ALA A 517 5.90 -19.05 38.75
CA ALA A 517 6.22 -20.29 39.44
C ALA A 517 5.35 -21.45 38.97
N LEU A 518 4.03 -21.23 38.85
CA LEU A 518 3.10 -22.24 38.32
C LEU A 518 3.38 -22.56 36.85
N GLY A 519 3.78 -21.56 36.05
CA GLY A 519 4.18 -21.76 34.65
C GLY A 519 5.39 -22.67 34.52
N LYS A 520 6.41 -22.46 35.37
CA LYS A 520 7.59 -23.34 35.43
C LYS A 520 7.24 -24.75 35.90
N GLN A 521 6.35 -24.89 36.88
CA GLN A 521 5.92 -26.19 37.41
C GLN A 521 5.06 -26.99 36.40
N ALA A 522 4.15 -26.31 35.70
CA ALA A 522 3.28 -26.96 34.72
C ALA A 522 4.05 -27.42 33.47
N GLY A 523 5.09 -26.66 33.08
CA GLY A 523 5.82 -26.89 31.84
C GLY A 523 4.93 -26.74 30.59
N PHE A 524 5.50 -26.92 29.40
CA PHE A 524 4.77 -26.69 28.15
C PHE A 524 3.52 -27.59 28.03
N ARG A 525 3.65 -28.89 28.28
CA ARG A 525 2.52 -29.84 28.19
C ARG A 525 1.44 -29.55 29.25
N GLY A 526 1.81 -29.17 30.47
CA GLY A 526 0.84 -28.87 31.53
C GLY A 526 0.09 -27.57 31.28
N LEU A 527 0.73 -26.55 30.68
CA LEU A 527 0.07 -25.30 30.31
C LEU A 527 -1.09 -25.52 29.33
N PHE A 528 -1.00 -26.54 28.47
CA PHE A 528 -2.02 -26.89 27.47
C PHE A 528 -2.97 -28.02 27.88
N ALA A 529 -2.91 -28.47 29.13
CA ALA A 529 -3.86 -29.46 29.64
C ALA A 529 -5.30 -28.92 29.59
N GLY A 530 -6.23 -29.69 29.00
CA GLY A 530 -7.64 -29.31 28.89
C GLY A 530 -7.97 -28.35 27.75
N LEU A 531 -7.07 -28.14 26.78
CA LEU A 531 -7.30 -27.25 25.63
C LEU A 531 -8.50 -27.67 24.76
N GLY A 532 -8.67 -28.97 24.48
CA GLY A 532 -9.71 -29.47 23.56
C GLY A 532 -11.13 -29.01 23.92
N PRO A 533 -11.63 -29.27 25.15
CA PRO A 533 -12.95 -28.78 25.58
C PRO A 533 -13.09 -27.25 25.52
N ARG A 534 -12.02 -26.52 25.81
CA ARG A 534 -12.02 -25.05 25.72
C ARG A 534 -12.12 -24.57 24.28
N MET A 535 -11.44 -25.21 23.34
CA MET A 535 -11.53 -24.86 21.92
C MET A 535 -12.98 -24.91 21.44
N ILE A 536 -13.72 -25.98 21.79
CA ILE A 536 -15.15 -26.12 21.43
C ILE A 536 -15.99 -25.00 22.04
N MET A 537 -15.83 -24.74 23.34
CA MET A 537 -16.57 -23.69 24.04
C MET A 537 -16.28 -22.31 23.44
N THR A 538 -15.01 -22.02 23.17
CA THR A 538 -14.57 -20.72 22.66
C THR A 538 -15.00 -20.53 21.21
N ALA A 539 -14.97 -21.57 20.38
CA ALA A 539 -15.49 -21.53 19.02
C ALA A 539 -16.97 -21.17 18.99
N GLY A 540 -17.80 -21.79 19.85
CA GLY A 540 -19.22 -21.44 19.96
C GLY A 540 -19.44 -20.00 20.43
N LEU A 541 -18.65 -19.56 21.42
CA LEU A 541 -18.77 -18.21 21.97
C LEU A 541 -18.35 -17.13 20.97
N VAL A 542 -17.17 -17.26 20.35
CA VAL A 542 -16.63 -16.27 19.38
C VAL A 542 -17.47 -16.23 18.11
N SER A 543 -17.88 -17.37 17.58
CA SER A 543 -18.78 -17.40 16.41
C SER A 543 -20.14 -16.77 16.72
N GLY A 544 -20.73 -17.07 17.88
CA GLY A 544 -21.95 -16.42 18.34
C GLY A 544 -21.80 -14.90 18.47
N GLN A 545 -20.66 -14.44 19.00
CA GLN A 545 -20.35 -13.01 19.11
C GLN A 545 -20.30 -12.33 17.75
N PHE A 546 -19.55 -12.86 16.78
CA PHE A 546 -19.44 -12.24 15.45
C PHE A 546 -20.76 -12.26 14.67
N LEU A 547 -21.53 -13.35 14.77
CA LEU A 547 -22.86 -13.45 14.15
C LEU A 547 -23.83 -12.41 14.73
N ILE A 548 -23.90 -12.30 16.06
CA ILE A 548 -24.77 -11.33 16.72
C ILE A 548 -24.27 -9.91 16.47
N TYR A 549 -22.96 -9.68 16.50
CA TYR A 549 -22.35 -8.39 16.20
C TYR A 549 -22.70 -7.91 14.79
N GLY A 550 -22.56 -8.78 13.78
CA GLY A 550 -22.96 -8.50 12.40
C GLY A 550 -24.45 -8.20 12.28
N ALA A 551 -25.31 -9.05 12.85
CA ALA A 551 -26.76 -8.86 12.80
C ALA A 551 -27.22 -7.55 13.46
N ILE A 552 -26.62 -7.16 14.59
CA ILE A 552 -26.94 -5.89 15.27
C ILE A 552 -26.41 -4.71 14.46
N LYS A 553 -25.21 -4.80 13.90
CA LYS A 553 -24.66 -3.75 13.01
C LYS A 553 -25.56 -3.53 11.80
N ASP A 554 -26.02 -4.60 11.16
CA ASP A 554 -26.93 -4.53 10.03
C ASP A 554 -28.27 -3.90 10.42
N ALA A 555 -28.85 -4.32 11.56
CA ALA A 555 -30.09 -3.75 12.08
C ALA A 555 -29.99 -2.26 12.42
N LEU A 556 -28.80 -1.78 12.81
CA LEU A 556 -28.52 -0.38 13.14
C LEU A 556 -28.02 0.43 11.94
N ASN A 557 -27.96 -0.16 10.73
CA ASN A 557 -27.34 0.44 9.54
C ASN A 557 -25.95 1.00 9.84
N ALA A 558 -25.14 0.24 10.59
CA ALA A 558 -23.79 0.62 10.96
C ALA A 558 -22.88 0.72 9.73
N ARG A 559 -21.97 1.70 9.73
CA ARG A 559 -20.91 1.72 8.72
C ARG A 559 -20.00 0.49 8.84
N PRO A 560 -19.40 0.03 7.73
CA PRO A 560 -18.35 -0.99 7.78
C PRO A 560 -17.20 -0.57 8.70
N GLY A 561 -16.49 -1.54 9.27
CA GLY A 561 -15.31 -1.28 10.09
C GLY A 561 -14.12 -0.82 9.24
N VAL A 562 -13.00 -0.48 9.88
CA VAL A 562 -11.73 -0.27 9.18
C VAL A 562 -11.21 -1.62 8.70
N GLU A 563 -11.09 -1.75 7.38
CA GLU A 563 -10.53 -2.93 6.71
C GLU A 563 -9.23 -2.54 5.98
N ILE A 564 -8.16 -3.31 6.22
CA ILE A 564 -6.84 -3.08 5.61
C ILE A 564 -6.61 -4.17 4.54
N HIS A 565 -7.07 -3.90 3.31
CA HIS A 565 -6.96 -4.85 2.18
C HIS A 565 -5.72 -4.62 1.34
N LYS A 566 -5.19 -5.71 0.75
CA LYS A 566 -4.04 -5.70 -0.17
C LYS A 566 -4.39 -5.37 -1.63
N GLU A 567 -5.55 -4.76 -1.91
CA GLU A 567 -5.97 -4.56 -3.30
C GLU A 567 -5.14 -3.46 -3.98
N GLU A 568 -4.41 -3.87 -5.02
CA GLU A 568 -4.00 -2.99 -6.12
C GLU A 568 -5.26 -2.68 -6.92
N ASN A 569 -5.59 -1.40 -7.05
CA ASN A 569 -6.67 -0.90 -7.91
C ASN A 569 -6.41 -1.21 -9.39
#